data_AF-M6VPZ6-F1
#
_entry.id   AF-M6VPZ6-F1
#
_cell.length_a   1.000
_cell.length_b   1.000
_cell.length_c   1.000
_cell.angle_alpha   90.00
_cell.angle_beta   90.00
_cell.angle_gamma   90.00
#
_symmetry.space_group_name_H-M   'P 1'
#
loop_
_entity.id
_entity.type
_entity.pdbx_description
1 polymer ?
#
loop_
_entity_poly.entity_id
_entity_poly.type
_entity_poly.pdbx_seq_one_letter_code
_entity_poly.pdbx_strand_id
1 'polypeptide(L)'
;MANVLGASRSGYYQFLKRSKNELEKYNPELVEFIRETWLTNRKNYGLVRLLREVKKVYSIYGARTVRKVMKLCEIRGKQEKRFRIATTNSNHGNQVAPDLVRRNFKANKKNRIWVSDITFLRSSLGWIYLCVILDLYSRKVVGWSISNANDSKLVCNALSKRSN
;
A
#
# COMPACT_ATOMS: atom_id res chain seq x y z
N MET A 1 22.27 1.18 21.83
CA MET A 1 22.27 0.77 20.41
C MET A 1 23.34 -0.28 20.10
N ALA A 2 24.63 -0.04 20.37
CA ALA A 2 25.71 -1.01 20.09
C ALA A 2 25.47 -2.41 20.69
N ASN A 3 25.14 -2.51 21.98
CA ASN A 3 24.83 -3.79 22.66
C ASN A 3 23.57 -4.48 22.10
N VAL A 4 22.57 -3.71 21.67
CA VAL A 4 21.32 -4.25 21.08
C VAL A 4 21.58 -4.86 19.70
N LEU A 5 22.55 -4.31 18.96
CA LEU A 5 22.96 -4.78 17.63
C LEU A 5 24.09 -5.83 17.66
N GLY A 6 24.58 -6.23 18.85
CA GLY A 6 25.72 -7.14 18.99
C GLY A 6 27.05 -6.57 18.45
N ALA A 7 27.17 -5.24 18.34
CA ALA A 7 28.35 -4.56 17.82
C ALA A 7 29.20 -3.96 18.95
N SER A 8 30.52 -3.86 18.74
CA SER A 8 31.40 -3.17 19.69
C SER A 8 31.05 -1.68 19.77
N ARG A 9 31.14 -1.11 20.98
CA ARG A 9 30.86 0.32 21.20
C ARG A 9 31.76 1.20 20.32
N SER A 10 33.04 0.89 20.23
CA SER A 10 34.01 1.59 19.37
C SER A 10 33.67 1.47 17.89
N GLY A 11 33.28 0.29 17.41
CA GLY A 11 32.87 0.07 16.02
C GLY A 11 31.60 0.84 15.66
N TYR A 12 30.62 0.91 16.56
CA TYR A 12 29.40 1.69 16.37
C TYR A 12 29.70 3.19 16.20
N TYR A 13 30.52 3.78 17.07
CA TYR A 13 30.89 5.20 16.94
C TYR A 13 31.78 5.46 15.72
N GLN A 14 32.69 4.54 15.36
CA GLN A 14 33.49 4.65 14.14
C GLN A 14 32.62 4.63 12.88
N PHE A 15 31.59 3.78 12.84
CA PHE A 15 30.60 3.73 11.77
C PHE A 15 29.84 5.06 11.63
N LEU A 16 29.34 5.62 12.73
CA LEU A 16 28.68 6.93 12.72
C LEU A 16 29.60 8.04 12.21
N LYS A 17 30.85 8.07 12.69
CA LYS A 17 31.85 9.06 12.25
C LYS A 17 32.17 8.92 10.75
N ARG A 18 32.34 7.69 10.24
CA ARG A 18 32.53 7.44 8.80
C ARG A 18 31.38 7.99 7.97
N SER A 19 30.13 7.77 8.37
CA SER A 19 28.96 8.29 7.64
C SER A 19 28.96 9.83 7.52
N LYS A 20 29.42 10.55 8.56
CA LYS A 20 29.54 12.01 8.53
C LYS A 20 30.65 12.46 7.57
N ASN A 21 31.81 11.81 7.62
CA ASN A 21 32.93 12.08 6.73
C ASN A 21 32.63 11.73 5.25
N GLU A 22 31.74 10.77 4.99
CA GLU A 22 31.33 10.44 3.61
C GLU A 22 30.53 11.57 2.96
N LEU A 23 29.80 12.39 3.73
CA LEU A 23 29.05 13.52 3.20
C LEU A 23 29.98 14.66 2.77
N GLU A 24 31.09 14.86 3.49
CA GLU A 24 32.13 15.85 3.21
C GLU A 24 32.84 15.62 1.85
N LYS A 25 32.71 14.41 1.27
CA LYS A 25 33.23 14.09 -0.07
C LYS A 25 32.39 14.65 -1.22
N TYR A 26 31.18 15.14 -0.93
CA TYR A 26 30.28 15.71 -1.93
C TYR A 26 30.32 17.22 -1.90
N ASN A 27 30.07 17.85 -3.05
CA ASN A 27 29.98 19.31 -3.15
C ASN A 27 28.90 19.83 -2.16
N PRO A 28 29.24 20.73 -1.23
CA PRO A 28 28.30 21.24 -0.22
C PRO A 28 27.09 21.94 -0.84
N GLU A 29 27.25 22.63 -1.97
CA GLU A 29 26.15 23.30 -2.67
C GLU A 29 25.11 22.29 -3.18
N LEU A 30 25.56 21.16 -3.71
CA LEU A 30 24.66 20.08 -4.15
C LEU A 30 23.88 19.50 -2.96
N VAL A 31 24.57 19.30 -1.84
CA VAL A 31 23.97 18.74 -0.62
C VAL A 31 22.87 19.67 -0.11
N GLU A 32 23.15 20.97 -0.04
CA GLU A 32 22.19 21.95 0.43
C GLU A 32 21.02 22.11 -0.55
N PHE A 33 21.29 22.21 -1.85
CA PHE A 33 20.25 22.27 -2.88
C PHE A 33 19.27 21.09 -2.78
N ILE A 34 19.78 19.87 -2.59
CA ILE A 34 18.92 18.68 -2.43
C ILE A 34 18.09 18.77 -1.14
N ARG A 35 18.66 19.25 -0.03
CA ARG A 35 17.95 19.41 1.25
C ARG A 35 16.86 20.47 1.15
N GLU A 36 17.17 21.66 0.67
CA GLU A 36 16.24 22.76 0.51
C GLU A 36 15.10 22.37 -0.43
N THR A 37 15.42 21.81 -1.61
CA THR A 37 14.42 21.36 -2.56
C THR A 37 13.46 20.34 -1.92
N TRP A 38 13.99 19.42 -1.11
CA TRP A 38 13.16 18.44 -0.40
C TRP A 38 12.28 19.08 0.68
N LEU A 39 12.81 20.03 1.46
CA LEU A 39 12.08 20.73 2.51
C LEU A 39 10.96 21.61 1.93
N THR A 40 11.26 22.41 0.92
CA THR A 40 10.30 23.29 0.24
C THR A 40 9.16 22.48 -0.41
N ASN A 41 9.43 21.26 -0.86
CA ASN A 41 8.42 20.35 -1.42
C ASN A 41 7.76 19.43 -0.37
N ARG A 42 7.65 19.89 0.89
CA ARG A 42 6.96 19.21 2.00
C ARG A 42 7.46 17.78 2.26
N LYS A 43 8.71 17.50 1.90
CA LYS A 43 9.35 16.18 1.98
C LYS A 43 8.74 15.12 1.04
N ASN A 44 7.99 15.54 0.02
CA ASN A 44 7.30 14.62 -0.90
C ASN A 44 8.22 14.10 -2.03
N TYR A 45 9.29 14.83 -2.34
CA TYR A 45 10.12 14.48 -3.48
C TYR A 45 11.05 13.30 -3.15
N GLY A 46 10.86 12.20 -3.88
CA GLY A 46 11.81 11.09 -3.94
C GLY A 46 12.87 11.30 -5.03
N LEU A 47 13.68 10.27 -5.26
CA LEU A 47 14.85 10.33 -6.16
C LEU A 47 14.54 10.89 -7.54
N VAL A 48 13.45 10.44 -8.19
CA VAL A 48 13.13 10.86 -9.56
C VAL A 48 12.85 12.36 -9.63
N ARG A 49 12.10 12.91 -8.67
CA ARG A 49 11.75 14.33 -8.66
C ARG A 49 12.96 15.18 -8.26
N LEU A 50 13.70 14.77 -7.22
CA LEU A 50 14.93 15.47 -6.84
C LEU A 50 15.99 15.44 -7.94
N LEU A 51 16.14 14.33 -8.66
CA LEU A 51 17.08 14.24 -9.78
C LEU A 51 16.71 15.21 -10.91
N ARG A 52 15.42 15.39 -11.20
CA ARG A 52 14.99 16.37 -12.21
C ARG A 52 15.36 17.80 -11.79
N GLU A 53 15.14 18.17 -10.54
CA GLU A 53 15.52 19.50 -10.04
C GLU A 53 17.04 19.68 -10.05
N VAL A 54 17.80 18.67 -9.61
CA VAL A 54 19.27 18.69 -9.67
C VAL A 54 19.75 18.84 -11.11
N LYS A 55 19.14 18.16 -12.09
CA LYS A 55 19.56 18.25 -13.50
C LYS A 55 19.36 19.63 -14.13
N LYS A 56 18.43 20.44 -13.61
CA LYS A 56 18.21 21.81 -14.10
C LYS A 56 19.35 22.76 -13.73
N VAL A 57 19.97 22.55 -12.56
CA VAL A 57 21.00 23.45 -12.00
C VAL A 57 22.40 22.84 -12.16
N TYR A 58 22.53 21.55 -11.89
CA TYR A 58 23.79 20.81 -11.86
C TYR A 58 23.74 19.59 -12.80
N SER A 59 23.75 19.86 -14.10
CA SER A 59 23.61 18.84 -15.17
C SER A 59 24.61 17.69 -15.10
N ILE A 60 25.79 17.91 -14.51
CA ILE A 60 26.87 16.92 -14.34
C ILE A 60 26.50 15.77 -13.39
N TYR A 61 25.61 15.99 -12.42
CA TYR A 61 25.33 14.96 -11.42
C TYR A 61 24.31 13.93 -11.92
N GLY A 62 24.65 12.66 -11.74
CA GLY A 62 23.80 11.53 -12.10
C GLY A 62 22.97 11.00 -10.93
N ALA A 63 22.02 10.11 -11.24
CA ALA A 63 21.14 9.47 -10.26
C ALA A 63 21.90 8.78 -9.10
N ARG A 64 23.09 8.23 -9.37
CA ARG A 64 23.93 7.58 -8.36
C ARG A 64 24.39 8.56 -7.28
N THR A 65 24.87 9.73 -7.68
CA THR A 65 25.35 10.78 -6.76
C THR A 65 24.20 11.31 -5.93
N VAL A 66 23.09 11.69 -6.58
CA VAL A 66 21.88 12.19 -5.89
C VAL A 66 21.36 11.16 -4.88
N ARG A 67 21.30 9.88 -5.26
CA ARG A 67 20.85 8.80 -4.35
C ARG A 67 21.78 8.65 -3.12
N LYS A 68 23.10 8.76 -3.31
CA LYS A 68 24.05 8.69 -2.19
C LYS A 68 23.90 9.88 -1.24
N VAL A 69 23.80 11.10 -1.78
CA VAL A 69 23.57 12.31 -0.98
C VAL A 69 22.24 12.20 -0.22
N MET A 70 21.16 11.80 -0.89
CA MET A 70 19.88 11.56 -0.23
C MET A 70 20.00 10.55 0.94
N LYS A 71 20.74 9.45 0.75
CA LYS A 71 20.96 8.44 1.80
C LYS A 71 21.71 9.02 3.00
N LEU A 72 22.78 9.79 2.75
CA LEU A 72 23.61 10.40 3.79
C LEU A 72 22.87 11.51 4.55
N CYS A 73 21.95 12.22 3.88
CA CYS A 73 21.09 13.24 4.48
C CYS A 73 19.77 12.68 5.04
N GLU A 74 19.58 11.36 5.05
CA GLU A 74 18.35 10.69 5.50
C GLU A 74 17.07 11.15 4.76
N ILE A 75 17.22 11.64 3.54
CA ILE A 75 16.13 12.15 2.71
C ILE A 75 15.36 11.00 2.05
N ARG A 76 14.04 10.99 2.26
CA ARG A 76 13.11 10.04 1.64
C ARG A 76 11.88 10.78 1.14
N GLY A 77 11.38 10.39 -0.03
CA GLY A 77 10.11 10.90 -0.54
C GLY A 77 8.95 10.28 0.23
N LYS A 78 8.01 11.10 0.69
CA LYS A 78 6.72 10.61 1.19
C LYS A 78 5.89 10.06 0.04
N GLN A 79 5.48 8.80 0.16
CA GLN A 79 4.42 8.24 -0.68
C GLN A 79 3.13 8.29 0.12
N GLU A 80 2.14 9.05 -0.36
CA GLU A 80 0.81 8.99 0.24
C GLU A 80 0.23 7.59 0.05
N LYS A 81 -0.38 7.05 1.12
CA LYS A 81 -1.18 5.84 0.99
C LYS A 81 -2.29 6.14 -0.01
N ARG A 82 -2.46 5.27 -1.01
CA ARG A 82 -3.56 5.40 -1.96
C ARG A 82 -4.88 5.54 -1.19
N PHE A 83 -5.61 6.62 -1.42
CA PHE A 83 -6.94 6.80 -0.85
C PHE A 83 -7.80 5.59 -1.25
N ARG A 84 -8.33 4.89 -0.25
CA ARG A 84 -9.31 3.82 -0.43
C ARG A 84 -10.63 4.33 0.10
N ILE A 85 -11.64 4.38 -0.76
CA ILE A 85 -13.02 4.60 -0.34
C ILE A 85 -13.38 3.42 0.57
N ALA A 86 -13.68 3.69 1.83
CA ALA A 86 -14.20 2.69 2.74
C ALA A 86 -15.67 2.45 2.38
N THR A 87 -15.93 1.41 1.60
CA THR A 87 -17.30 0.98 1.24
C THR A 87 -18.02 0.29 2.39
N THR A 88 -17.32 -0.03 3.48
CA THR A 88 -17.87 -0.71 4.65
C THR A 88 -17.64 0.13 5.90
N ASN A 89 -18.72 0.57 6.54
CA ASN A 89 -18.65 1.10 7.90
C ASN A 89 -18.67 -0.05 8.89
N SER A 90 -17.50 -0.48 9.37
CA SER A 90 -17.40 -1.55 10.39
C SER A 90 -17.72 -1.05 11.81
N ASN A 91 -17.87 0.26 12.02
CA ASN A 91 -18.23 0.85 13.30
C ASN A 91 -19.72 1.25 13.29
N HIS A 92 -20.59 0.24 13.26
CA HIS A 92 -22.04 0.41 13.29
C HIS A 92 -22.63 -0.24 14.54
N GLY A 93 -23.76 0.31 15.02
CA GLY A 93 -24.51 -0.27 16.16
C GLY A 93 -25.34 -1.51 15.82
N ASN A 94 -25.35 -1.96 14.57
CA ASN A 94 -26.15 -3.11 14.15
C ASN A 94 -25.61 -4.43 14.73
N GLN A 95 -26.50 -5.40 14.93
CA GLN A 95 -26.13 -6.74 15.39
C GLN A 95 -25.14 -7.39 14.42
N VAL A 96 -24.00 -7.83 14.96
CA VAL A 96 -22.99 -8.57 14.19
C VAL A 96 -23.33 -10.06 14.24
N ALA A 97 -23.41 -10.69 13.06
CA ALA A 97 -23.63 -12.13 12.98
C ALA A 97 -22.48 -12.90 13.66
N PRO A 98 -22.78 -13.98 14.42
CA PRO A 98 -21.74 -14.77 15.07
C PRO A 98 -20.82 -15.43 14.03
N ASP A 99 -19.51 -15.47 14.32
CA ASP A 99 -18.54 -16.22 13.50
C ASP A 99 -18.68 -17.73 13.75
N LEU A 100 -19.61 -18.35 13.01
CA LEU A 100 -19.86 -19.80 13.09
C LEU A 100 -18.71 -20.63 12.53
N VAL A 101 -17.88 -20.06 11.65
CA VAL A 101 -16.76 -20.74 10.99
C VAL A 101 -15.45 -20.59 11.74
N ARG A 102 -15.36 -19.65 12.69
CA ARG A 102 -14.14 -19.37 13.49
C ARG A 102 -12.90 -19.19 12.60
N ARG A 103 -13.08 -18.47 11.48
CA ARG A 103 -12.09 -18.30 10.39
C ARG A 103 -11.54 -19.59 9.76
N ASN A 104 -12.19 -20.74 9.96
CA ASN A 104 -11.86 -21.98 9.26
C ASN A 104 -12.65 -22.07 7.94
N PHE A 105 -11.99 -21.67 6.85
CA PHE A 105 -12.58 -21.70 5.49
C PHE A 105 -12.36 -23.03 4.76
N LYS A 106 -12.06 -24.12 5.47
CA LYS A 106 -11.95 -25.45 4.88
C LYS A 106 -13.31 -26.16 4.92
N ALA A 107 -13.92 -26.37 3.77
CA ALA A 107 -15.13 -27.16 3.62
C ALA A 107 -14.79 -28.61 3.21
N ASN A 108 -15.30 -29.59 3.95
CA ASN A 108 -15.06 -31.03 3.66
C ASN A 108 -16.14 -31.65 2.75
N LYS A 109 -17.23 -30.92 2.48
CA LYS A 109 -18.35 -31.34 1.61
C LYS A 109 -18.95 -30.12 0.92
N LYS A 110 -19.60 -30.34 -0.23
CA LYS A 110 -20.39 -29.33 -0.96
C LYS A 110 -21.45 -28.70 -0.05
N ASN A 111 -21.76 -27.42 -0.26
CA ASN A 111 -22.86 -26.70 0.40
C ASN A 111 -22.75 -26.63 1.93
N ARG A 112 -21.53 -26.60 2.47
CA ARG A 112 -21.29 -26.41 3.91
C ARG A 112 -20.82 -25.02 4.27
N ILE A 113 -19.98 -24.42 3.43
CA ILE A 113 -19.51 -23.05 3.61
C ILE A 113 -19.58 -22.37 2.24
N TRP A 114 -20.34 -21.29 2.19
CA TRP A 114 -20.37 -20.39 1.04
C TRP A 114 -19.67 -19.09 1.42
N VAL A 115 -18.96 -18.53 0.46
CA VAL A 115 -18.37 -17.20 0.59
C VAL A 115 -18.89 -16.33 -0.52
N SER A 116 -19.07 -15.05 -0.21
CA SER A 116 -19.41 -14.04 -1.21
C SER A 116 -18.35 -12.95 -1.24
N ASP A 117 -18.21 -12.34 -2.42
CA ASP A 117 -17.45 -11.11 -2.60
C ASP A 117 -18.22 -10.18 -3.52
N ILE A 118 -18.04 -8.87 -3.33
CA ILE A 118 -18.60 -7.84 -4.19
C ILE A 118 -17.45 -7.09 -4.84
N THR A 119 -17.43 -7.11 -6.16
CA THR A 119 -16.48 -6.35 -6.96
C THR A 119 -17.21 -5.35 -7.84
N PHE A 120 -16.49 -4.34 -8.32
CA PHE A 120 -17.00 -3.38 -9.28
C PHE A 120 -16.38 -3.61 -10.66
N LEU A 121 -17.19 -3.55 -11.70
CA LEU A 121 -16.77 -3.66 -13.09
C LEU A 121 -16.99 -2.32 -13.79
N ARG A 122 -16.04 -1.94 -14.64
CA ARG A 122 -16.18 -0.74 -15.48
C ARG A 122 -16.99 -1.09 -16.72
N SER A 123 -18.07 -0.36 -16.98
CA SER A 123 -18.86 -0.45 -18.22
C SER A 123 -18.84 0.90 -18.96
N SER A 124 -19.34 0.90 -20.20
CA SER A 124 -19.53 2.13 -20.99
C SER A 124 -20.52 3.11 -20.34
N LEU A 125 -21.44 2.61 -19.51
CA LEU A 125 -22.49 3.40 -18.85
C LEU A 125 -22.16 3.78 -17.40
N GLY A 126 -21.04 3.32 -16.83
CA GLY A 126 -20.73 3.59 -15.43
C GLY A 126 -19.92 2.51 -14.73
N TRP A 127 -20.05 2.47 -13.42
CA TRP A 127 -19.60 1.34 -12.59
C TRP A 127 -20.80 0.46 -12.30
N ILE A 128 -20.64 -0.85 -12.46
CA ILE A 128 -21.62 -1.85 -12.02
C ILE A 128 -21.00 -2.69 -10.91
N TYR A 129 -21.81 -3.13 -9.97
CA TYR A 129 -21.40 -4.00 -8.88
C TYR A 129 -21.84 -5.43 -9.18
N LEU A 130 -20.91 -6.36 -9.07
CA LEU A 130 -21.12 -7.80 -9.23
C LEU A 130 -20.92 -8.46 -7.87
N CYS A 131 -21.95 -9.15 -7.40
CA CYS A 131 -21.85 -10.07 -6.27
C CYS A 131 -21.79 -11.51 -6.76
N VAL A 132 -20.83 -12.28 -6.27
CA VAL A 132 -20.66 -13.70 -6.58
C VAL A 132 -20.64 -14.51 -5.29
N ILE A 133 -21.30 -15.66 -5.30
CA ILE A 133 -21.30 -16.63 -4.20
C ILE A 133 -20.64 -17.91 -4.68
N LEU A 134 -19.61 -18.34 -3.96
CA LEU A 134 -18.84 -19.55 -4.23
C LEU A 134 -19.08 -20.61 -3.15
N ASP A 135 -19.24 -21.86 -3.58
CA ASP A 135 -19.11 -23.00 -2.69
C ASP A 135 -17.63 -23.32 -2.43
N LEU A 136 -17.19 -23.28 -1.17
CA LEU A 136 -15.77 -23.44 -0.84
C LEU A 136 -15.22 -24.82 -1.17
N TYR A 137 -16.05 -25.86 -1.16
CA TYR A 137 -15.61 -27.21 -1.51
C TYR A 137 -15.44 -27.37 -3.02
N SER A 138 -16.49 -27.13 -3.80
CA SER A 138 -16.47 -27.37 -5.26
C SER A 138 -15.82 -26.25 -6.06
N ARG A 139 -15.62 -25.07 -5.44
CA ARG A 139 -15.17 -23.84 -6.10
C ARG A 139 -16.11 -23.35 -7.21
N LYS A 140 -17.31 -23.89 -7.30
CA LYS A 140 -18.33 -23.47 -8.27
C LYS A 140 -19.03 -22.20 -7.80
N VAL A 141 -19.39 -21.35 -8.75
CA VAL A 141 -20.33 -20.25 -8.55
C VAL A 141 -21.72 -20.86 -8.35
N VAL A 142 -22.29 -20.65 -7.17
CA VAL A 142 -23.63 -21.16 -6.81
C VAL A 142 -24.70 -20.09 -6.88
N GLY A 143 -24.31 -18.82 -7.00
CA GLY A 143 -25.22 -17.69 -7.17
C GLY A 143 -24.45 -16.42 -7.55
N TRP A 144 -25.08 -15.54 -8.29
CA TRP A 144 -24.50 -14.24 -8.66
C TRP A 144 -25.60 -13.23 -9.01
N SER A 145 -25.29 -11.95 -8.88
CA SER A 145 -26.16 -10.86 -9.32
C SER A 145 -25.34 -9.62 -9.66
N ILE A 146 -25.88 -8.76 -10.52
CA ILE A 146 -25.32 -7.46 -10.90
C ILE A 146 -26.31 -6.36 -10.55
N SER A 147 -25.82 -5.18 -10.13
CA SER A 147 -26.62 -3.99 -9.84
C SER A 147 -25.80 -2.72 -10.08
N ASN A 148 -26.46 -1.58 -10.26
CA ASN A 148 -25.82 -0.27 -10.28
C ASN A 148 -25.57 0.28 -8.86
N ALA A 149 -26.06 -0.41 -7.83
CA ALA A 149 -25.90 -0.07 -6.42
C ALA A 149 -25.23 -1.21 -5.63
N ASN A 150 -24.34 -0.85 -4.71
CA ASN A 150 -23.74 -1.77 -3.74
C ASN A 150 -24.59 -1.80 -2.46
N ASP A 151 -25.67 -2.58 -2.47
CA ASP A 151 -26.65 -2.66 -1.39
C ASP A 151 -26.96 -4.11 -0.98
N SER A 152 -27.77 -4.28 0.08
CA SER A 152 -28.22 -5.61 0.52
C SER A 152 -29.05 -6.32 -0.54
N LYS A 153 -29.77 -5.59 -1.39
CA LYS A 153 -30.60 -6.16 -2.47
C LYS A 153 -29.74 -6.90 -3.49
N LEU A 154 -28.57 -6.39 -3.86
CA LEU A 154 -27.60 -7.08 -4.70
C LEU A 154 -27.22 -8.45 -4.13
N VAL A 155 -26.92 -8.51 -2.83
CA VAL A 155 -26.50 -9.76 -2.15
C VAL A 155 -27.67 -10.74 -2.03
N CYS A 156 -28.85 -10.26 -1.63
CA CYS A 156 -30.06 -11.08 -1.56
C CYS A 156 -30.41 -11.67 -2.94
N ASN A 157 -30.29 -10.90 -4.01
CA ASN A 157 -30.52 -11.40 -5.36
C ASN A 157 -29.53 -12.50 -5.76
N ALA A 158 -28.26 -12.36 -5.39
CA ALA A 158 -27.25 -13.38 -5.65
C ALA A 158 -27.55 -14.69 -4.89
N LEU A 159 -28.05 -14.59 -3.64
CA LEU A 159 -28.48 -15.74 -2.83
C LEU A 159 -29.71 -16.43 -3.41
N SER A 160 -30.70 -15.67 -3.89
CA SER A 160 -31.95 -16.21 -4.43
C SER A 160 -31.78 -16.90 -5.79
N LYS A 161 -30.81 -16.48 -6.62
CA LYS A 161 -30.54 -17.04 -7.96
C LYS A 161 -29.77 -18.37 -7.93
N ARG A 162 -29.98 -19.19 -6.90
CA ARG A 162 -29.28 -20.47 -6.74
C ARG A 162 -29.52 -21.36 -7.96
N SER A 163 -28.46 -21.62 -8.72
CA SER A 163 -28.52 -22.61 -9.80
C SER A 163 -28.51 -24.00 -9.14
N ASN A 164 -29.58 -24.77 -9.35
CA ASN A 164 -29.69 -26.17 -8.92
C ASN A 164 -28.58 -27.04 -9.52
#